data_AF-A0A519LVD1-F1
#
_entry.id   AF-A0A519LVD1-F1
#
_cell.length_a   1.000
_cell.length_b   1.000
_cell.length_c   1.000
_cell.angle_alpha   90.00
_cell.angle_beta   90.00
_cell.angle_gamma   90.00
#
_symmetry.space_group_name_H-M   'P 1'
#
loop_
_entity.id
_entity.type
_entity.pdbx_description
1 polymer ?
#
loop_
_entity_poly.entity_id
_entity_poly.type
_entity_poly.pdbx_seq_one_letter_code
_entity_poly.pdbx_strand_id
1 'polypeptide(L)'
;MNKKLNLTILILAITVSIGYSQTKTNTVVQATAPVKNNDAVFQLFQTQNMWTFIKLNTRTGQMWQVQYNTEDDKRFETNLNSISLVPKEKEQNGRFNLYATQNIYSFILLDQIDGKTWQVQWSSKPENRLVLPIE
;
A
#
# COMPACT_ATOMS: atom_id res chain seq x y z
N MET A 1 52.95 -28.06 57.70
CA MET A 1 54.15 -27.19 57.69
C MET A 1 53.80 -25.92 56.93
N ASN A 2 53.60 -24.82 57.64
CA ASN A 2 53.26 -23.51 57.08
C ASN A 2 54.52 -22.84 56.51
N LYS A 3 54.44 -22.30 55.29
CA LYS A 3 55.12 -21.03 54.95
C LYS A 3 54.21 -20.21 54.04
N LYS A 4 53.81 -19.03 54.57
CA LYS A 4 53.36 -17.84 53.84
C LYS A 4 54.53 -17.36 52.95
N LEU A 5 54.47 -16.52 51.92
CA LEU A 5 53.66 -15.37 51.51
C LEU A 5 54.28 -14.95 50.15
N ASN A 6 53.50 -14.52 49.15
CA ASN A 6 53.65 -13.20 48.53
C ASN A 6 52.73 -12.98 47.32
N LEU A 7 52.22 -11.76 47.34
CA LEU A 7 51.16 -11.11 46.59
C LEU A 7 51.63 -10.68 45.19
N THR A 8 50.84 -10.97 44.16
CA THR A 8 50.81 -10.11 42.96
C THR A 8 49.39 -10.00 42.43
N ILE A 9 48.88 -8.78 42.44
CA ILE A 9 47.56 -8.36 41.97
C ILE A 9 47.60 -8.29 40.44
N LEU A 10 46.62 -8.87 39.72
CA LEU A 10 46.38 -8.51 38.33
C LEU A 10 44.88 -8.56 37.94
N ILE A 11 44.26 -7.38 38.06
CA ILE A 11 43.34 -6.71 37.13
C ILE A 11 42.09 -7.48 36.64
N LEU A 12 40.95 -6.94 37.09
CA LEU A 12 39.59 -7.13 36.64
C LEU A 12 39.44 -6.80 35.14
N ALA A 13 38.95 -7.74 34.34
CA ALA A 13 38.34 -7.45 33.05
C ALA A 13 37.04 -8.26 32.92
N ILE A 14 35.92 -7.63 33.30
CA ILE A 14 34.58 -8.12 32.97
C ILE A 14 34.41 -7.89 31.46
N THR A 15 34.70 -8.91 30.66
CA THR A 15 34.33 -8.88 29.24
C THR A 15 32.85 -9.23 29.14
N VAL A 16 32.02 -8.20 28.93
CA VAL A 16 30.63 -8.36 28.51
C VAL A 16 30.63 -9.08 27.16
N SER A 17 30.15 -10.32 27.14
CA SER A 17 29.90 -11.05 25.90
C SER A 17 28.67 -10.47 25.21
N ILE A 18 28.86 -9.41 24.41
CA ILE A 18 27.92 -9.04 23.36
C ILE A 18 28.21 -9.95 22.17
N GLY A 19 27.60 -11.15 22.20
CA GLY A 19 27.54 -12.02 21.03
C GLY A 19 26.56 -11.41 20.02
N TYR A 20 27.12 -10.79 19.00
CA TYR A 20 26.38 -10.23 17.86
C TYR A 20 25.55 -11.32 17.18
N SER A 21 24.22 -11.16 17.18
CA SER A 21 23.37 -11.90 16.25
C SER A 21 23.59 -11.31 14.86
N GLN A 22 24.27 -12.03 13.97
CA GLN A 22 24.34 -11.67 12.56
C GLN A 22 23.00 -12.04 11.91
N THR A 23 22.04 -11.12 11.89
CA THR A 23 20.96 -11.21 10.92
C THR A 23 21.54 -10.96 9.54
N LYS A 24 21.60 -12.02 8.72
CA LYS A 24 21.75 -11.87 7.28
C LYS A 24 20.57 -11.02 6.80
N THR A 25 20.81 -9.73 6.59
CA THR A 25 19.87 -8.87 5.87
C THR A 25 19.92 -9.34 4.42
N ASN A 26 19.05 -10.29 4.08
CA ASN A 26 18.62 -10.43 2.71
C ASN A 26 17.95 -9.11 2.36
N THR A 27 18.67 -8.25 1.65
CA THR A 27 18.10 -7.06 1.01
C THR A 27 17.18 -7.56 -0.09
N VAL A 28 16.01 -8.09 0.29
CA VAL A 28 14.85 -7.99 -0.58
C VAL A 28 14.69 -6.49 -0.72
N VAL A 29 14.88 -5.98 -1.93
CA VAL A 29 14.46 -4.63 -2.30
C VAL A 29 12.95 -4.66 -2.09
N GLN A 30 12.54 -4.35 -0.87
CA GLN A 30 11.16 -4.21 -0.48
C GLN A 30 10.70 -3.04 -1.34
N ALA A 31 9.87 -3.32 -2.36
CA ALA A 31 9.24 -2.28 -3.14
C ALA A 31 8.58 -1.35 -2.14
N THR A 32 9.22 -0.21 -1.87
CA THR A 32 8.69 0.78 -0.94
C THR A 32 7.33 1.14 -1.50
N ALA A 33 6.27 0.86 -0.73
CA ALA A 33 4.93 1.29 -1.07
C ALA A 33 5.03 2.77 -1.50
N PRO A 34 4.42 3.16 -2.63
CA PRO A 34 4.53 4.53 -3.11
C PRO A 34 4.13 5.47 -1.97
N VAL A 35 4.97 6.48 -1.70
CA VAL A 35 4.70 7.49 -0.67
C VAL A 35 3.30 8.02 -0.94
N LYS A 36 2.39 7.83 0.01
CA LYS A 36 0.99 8.30 -0.08
C LYS A 36 1.02 9.83 -0.11
N ASN A 37 1.09 10.40 -1.31
CA ASN A 37 0.95 11.83 -1.50
C ASN A 37 -0.54 12.15 -1.37
N ASN A 38 -0.95 12.55 -0.17
CA ASN A 38 -2.34 12.90 0.13
C ASN A 38 -2.84 14.09 -0.71
N ASP A 39 -1.98 14.84 -1.40
CA ASP A 39 -2.39 15.94 -2.28
C ASP A 39 -2.40 15.57 -3.76
N ALA A 40 -2.07 14.34 -4.14
CA ALA A 40 -2.07 13.90 -5.53
C ALA A 40 -3.50 13.76 -6.07
N VAL A 41 -3.81 14.40 -7.21
CA VAL A 41 -5.10 14.29 -7.89
C VAL A 41 -5.38 12.86 -8.35
N PHE A 42 -4.33 12.13 -8.76
CA PHE A 42 -4.44 10.74 -9.22
C PHE A 42 -3.52 9.83 -8.43
N GLN A 43 -4.01 8.65 -8.09
CA GLN A 43 -3.25 7.59 -7.43
C GLN A 43 -3.54 6.23 -8.08
N LEU A 44 -2.55 5.35 -8.11
CA LEU A 44 -2.68 3.96 -8.57
C LEU A 44 -2.75 3.01 -7.38
N PHE A 45 -3.70 2.08 -7.44
CA PHE A 45 -3.91 1.03 -6.45
C PHE A 45 -3.70 -0.31 -7.11
N GLN A 46 -2.81 -1.13 -6.53
CA GLN A 46 -2.56 -2.48 -7.00
C GLN A 46 -3.77 -3.37 -6.73
N THR A 47 -4.13 -4.20 -7.72
CA THR A 47 -5.00 -5.36 -7.48
C THR A 47 -4.15 -6.59 -7.17
N GLN A 48 -4.76 -7.68 -6.74
CA GLN A 48 -4.03 -8.96 -6.62
C GLN A 48 -3.69 -9.57 -8.00
N ASN A 49 -4.31 -9.10 -9.08
CA ASN A 49 -3.84 -9.39 -10.43
C ASN A 49 -2.67 -8.45 -10.76
N MET A 50 -1.47 -9.02 -10.90
CA MET A 50 -0.23 -8.26 -11.12
C MET A 50 -0.23 -7.36 -12.36
N TRP A 51 -1.13 -7.57 -13.33
CA TRP A 51 -1.24 -6.79 -14.56
C TRP A 51 -2.21 -5.61 -14.45
N THR A 52 -3.06 -5.62 -13.42
CA THR A 52 -4.20 -4.72 -13.29
C THR A 52 -4.05 -3.80 -12.08
N PHE A 53 -4.29 -2.52 -12.32
CA PHE A 53 -4.36 -1.47 -11.32
C PHE A 53 -5.69 -0.73 -11.41
N ILE A 54 -6.07 -0.07 -10.32
CA ILE A 54 -7.12 0.94 -10.32
C ILE A 54 -6.46 2.32 -10.24
N LYS A 55 -6.68 3.16 -11.26
CA LYS A 55 -6.35 4.59 -11.20
C LYS A 55 -7.53 5.33 -10.60
N LEU A 56 -7.34 6.00 -9.48
CA LEU A 56 -8.36 6.79 -8.79
C LEU A 56 -8.06 8.27 -8.96
N ASN A 57 -9.06 9.05 -9.36
CA ASN A 57 -9.09 10.49 -9.12
C ASN A 57 -9.46 10.71 -7.65
N THR A 58 -8.47 11.01 -6.81
CA THR A 58 -8.65 11.18 -5.36
C THR A 58 -9.52 12.40 -5.03
N ARG A 59 -9.71 13.32 -5.99
CA ARG A 59 -10.52 14.52 -5.83
C ARG A 59 -12.01 14.26 -6.01
N THR A 60 -12.37 13.43 -6.99
CA THR A 60 -13.77 13.26 -7.45
C THR A 60 -14.33 11.85 -7.24
N GLY A 61 -13.48 10.86 -7.00
CA GLY A 61 -13.90 9.45 -6.89
C GLY A 61 -14.12 8.76 -8.23
N GLN A 62 -13.89 9.44 -9.35
CA GLN A 62 -13.83 8.82 -10.67
C GLN A 62 -12.62 7.89 -10.75
N MET A 63 -12.76 6.78 -11.47
CA MET A 63 -11.69 5.78 -11.52
C MET A 63 -11.70 4.94 -12.80
N TRP A 64 -10.53 4.40 -13.11
CA TRP A 64 -10.25 3.61 -14.29
C TRP A 64 -9.56 2.31 -13.91
N GLN A 65 -9.88 1.25 -14.64
CA GLN A 65 -9.03 0.06 -14.67
C GLN A 65 -7.89 0.33 -15.65
N VAL A 66 -6.65 0.12 -15.19
CA VAL A 66 -5.43 0.24 -15.98
C VAL A 66 -4.79 -1.14 -16.06
N GLN A 67 -4.52 -1.59 -17.28
CA GLN A 67 -3.80 -2.84 -17.54
C GLN A 67 -2.53 -2.56 -18.34
N TYR A 68 -1.40 -3.09 -17.87
CA TYR A 68 -0.16 -3.11 -18.63
C TYR A 68 0.15 -4.52 -19.12
N ASN A 69 0.93 -4.60 -20.19
CA ASN A 69 1.37 -5.83 -20.83
C ASN A 69 2.60 -5.52 -21.69
N THR A 70 3.35 -6.55 -22.07
CA THR A 70 4.44 -6.43 -23.05
C THR A 70 3.91 -6.32 -24.48
N GLU A 71 2.71 -6.86 -24.75
CA GLU A 71 2.03 -6.78 -26.04
C GLU A 71 1.17 -5.50 -26.12
N ASP A 72 1.32 -4.75 -27.21
CA ASP A 72 0.75 -3.41 -27.37
C ASP A 72 -0.79 -3.40 -27.31
N ASP A 73 -1.43 -4.40 -27.88
CA ASP A 73 -2.88 -4.58 -27.98
C ASP A 73 -3.55 -5.02 -26.66
N LYS A 74 -2.74 -5.48 -25.70
CA LYS A 74 -3.20 -5.91 -24.36
C LYS A 74 -3.04 -4.85 -23.28
N ARG A 75 -2.53 -3.66 -23.63
CA ARG A 75 -2.43 -2.48 -22.76
C ARG A 75 -3.66 -1.61 -22.94
N PHE A 76 -4.35 -1.28 -21.85
CA PHE A 76 -5.51 -0.39 -21.93
C PHE A 76 -5.78 0.36 -20.63
N GLU A 77 -6.56 1.43 -20.78
CA GLU A 77 -7.24 2.10 -19.70
C GLU A 77 -8.73 2.17 -20.04
N THR A 78 -9.60 1.84 -19.09
CA THR A 78 -11.04 1.83 -19.30
C THR A 78 -11.77 2.32 -18.06
N ASN A 79 -12.90 3.02 -18.25
CA ASN A 79 -13.69 3.54 -17.14
C ASN A 79 -14.16 2.38 -16.23
N LEU A 80 -13.92 2.57 -14.93
CA LEU A 80 -14.51 1.76 -13.88
C LEU A 80 -15.68 2.51 -13.25
N ASN A 81 -15.50 3.80 -12.97
CA ASN A 81 -16.59 4.73 -12.65
C ASN A 81 -16.28 6.09 -13.26
N SER A 82 -17.13 6.54 -14.18
CA SER A 82 -17.02 7.85 -14.83
C SER A 82 -17.76 8.96 -14.08
N ILE A 83 -18.56 8.64 -13.07
CA ILE A 83 -19.40 9.59 -12.35
C ILE A 83 -18.62 10.16 -11.16
N SER A 84 -18.58 11.48 -11.03
CA SER A 84 -18.06 12.13 -9.82
C SER A 84 -18.97 11.80 -8.63
N LEU A 85 -18.37 11.36 -7.53
CA LEU A 85 -19.10 11.03 -6.30
C LEU A 85 -19.43 12.26 -5.46
N VAL A 86 -18.90 13.43 -5.85
CA VAL A 86 -19.08 14.71 -5.16
C VAL A 86 -19.36 15.83 -6.16
N PRO A 87 -20.10 16.87 -5.75
CA PRO A 87 -20.26 18.07 -6.56
C PRO A 87 -18.97 18.91 -6.54
N LYS A 88 -18.83 19.80 -7.54
CA LYS A 88 -17.60 20.55 -7.82
C LYS A 88 -17.11 21.38 -6.62
N GLU A 89 -18.02 21.95 -5.85
CA GLU A 89 -17.72 22.76 -4.67
C GLU A 89 -17.19 21.95 -3.48
N LYS A 90 -17.28 20.61 -3.52
CA LYS A 90 -16.75 19.72 -2.49
C LYS A 90 -15.54 18.90 -2.97
N GLU A 91 -15.03 19.17 -4.17
CA GLU A 91 -13.83 18.53 -4.68
C GLU A 91 -12.61 18.91 -3.85
N GLN A 92 -11.84 17.92 -3.40
CA GLN A 92 -10.61 18.14 -2.67
C GLN A 92 -9.60 17.02 -2.96
N ASN A 93 -8.36 17.35 -3.31
CA ASN A 93 -7.30 16.35 -3.51
C ASN A 93 -7.17 15.47 -2.27
N GLY A 94 -6.98 14.17 -2.50
CA GLY A 94 -6.86 13.22 -1.40
C GLY A 94 -8.15 12.91 -0.67
N ARG A 95 -9.31 13.40 -1.12
CA ARG A 95 -10.59 13.07 -0.48
C ARG A 95 -10.87 11.58 -0.52
N PHE A 96 -10.69 10.94 -1.67
CA PHE A 96 -10.99 9.52 -1.86
C PHE A 96 -9.75 8.65 -1.76
N ASN A 97 -9.89 7.48 -1.12
CA ASN A 97 -8.85 6.45 -1.04
C ASN A 97 -9.47 5.04 -1.18
N LEU A 98 -8.73 4.10 -1.79
CA LEU A 98 -9.15 2.71 -1.93
C LEU A 98 -8.44 1.81 -0.92
N TYR A 99 -9.18 0.85 -0.38
CA TYR A 99 -8.68 -0.21 0.50
C TYR A 99 -8.96 -1.56 -0.16
N ALA A 100 -7.90 -2.34 -0.42
CA ALA A 100 -8.04 -3.66 -1.01
C ALA A 100 -8.76 -4.61 -0.05
N THR A 101 -9.62 -5.46 -0.60
CA THR A 101 -10.21 -6.58 0.15
C THR A 101 -9.41 -7.87 -0.10
N GLN A 102 -9.76 -8.95 0.60
CA GLN A 102 -9.19 -10.27 0.30
C GLN A 102 -9.63 -10.83 -1.06
N ASN A 103 -10.77 -10.37 -1.58
CA ASN A 103 -11.22 -10.74 -2.92
C ASN A 103 -10.49 -9.87 -3.96
N ILE A 104 -9.91 -10.53 -4.97
CA ILE A 104 -9.07 -9.89 -6.00
C ILE A 104 -9.79 -8.81 -6.81
N TYR A 105 -11.11 -8.92 -6.92
CA TYR A 105 -11.95 -8.05 -7.72
C TYR A 105 -12.47 -6.83 -6.95
N SER A 106 -12.38 -6.81 -5.63
CA SER A 106 -13.08 -5.82 -4.81
C SER A 106 -12.18 -4.94 -3.94
N PHE A 107 -12.63 -3.69 -3.80
CA PHE A 107 -12.07 -2.67 -2.91
C PHE A 107 -13.21 -2.01 -2.12
N ILE A 108 -12.85 -1.40 -1.00
CA ILE A 108 -13.68 -0.41 -0.32
C ILE A 108 -13.12 0.97 -0.67
N LEU A 109 -13.95 1.83 -1.27
CA LEU A 109 -13.65 3.24 -1.42
C LEU A 109 -14.08 3.98 -0.15
N LEU A 110 -13.22 4.82 0.39
CA LEU A 110 -13.52 5.69 1.51
C LEU A 110 -13.45 7.15 1.06
N ASP A 111 -14.50 7.90 1.36
CA ASP A 111 -14.44 9.35 1.46
C ASP A 111 -13.81 9.73 2.81
N GLN A 112 -12.56 10.20 2.78
CA GLN A 112 -11.79 10.55 3.98
C GLN A 112 -12.30 11.84 4.65
N ILE A 113 -13.27 12.55 4.05
CA ILE A 113 -13.85 13.78 4.60
C ILE A 113 -15.20 13.49 5.27
N ASP A 114 -16.14 12.86 4.57
CA ASP A 114 -17.50 12.63 5.08
C ASP A 114 -17.76 11.20 5.59
N GLY A 115 -16.78 10.30 5.46
CA GLY A 115 -16.83 8.94 5.99
C GLY A 115 -17.67 7.96 5.18
N LYS A 116 -18.28 8.38 4.06
CA LYS A 116 -19.02 7.48 3.20
C LYS A 116 -18.13 6.42 2.59
N THR A 117 -18.72 5.26 2.33
CA THR A 117 -18.02 4.15 1.71
C THR A 117 -18.78 3.56 0.54
N TRP A 118 -18.03 2.98 -0.38
CA TRP A 118 -18.57 2.27 -1.54
C TRP A 118 -17.88 0.94 -1.71
N GLN A 119 -18.63 -0.08 -2.07
CA GLN A 119 -18.09 -1.30 -2.67
C GLN A 119 -17.69 -0.98 -4.10
N VAL A 120 -16.43 -1.24 -4.42
CA VAL A 120 -15.88 -1.12 -5.77
C VAL A 120 -15.54 -2.52 -6.26
N GLN A 121 -16.01 -2.90 -7.45
CA GLN A 121 -15.64 -4.14 -8.11
C GLN A 121 -15.16 -3.87 -9.54
N TRP A 122 -13.96 -4.32 -9.87
CA TRP A 122 -13.42 -4.27 -11.23
C TRP A 122 -13.62 -5.60 -11.95
N SER A 123 -13.65 -5.55 -13.28
CA SER A 123 -13.76 -6.75 -14.13
C SER A 123 -13.27 -6.47 -15.55
N SER A 124 -12.72 -7.50 -16.19
CA SER A 124 -12.45 -7.47 -17.63
C SER A 124 -13.73 -7.30 -18.45
N LYS A 125 -14.88 -7.70 -17.90
CA LYS A 125 -16.21 -7.54 -18.48
C LYS A 125 -16.88 -6.25 -17.97
N PRO A 126 -17.11 -5.23 -18.80
CA PRO A 126 -17.67 -3.95 -18.36
C PRO A 126 -18.98 -4.07 -17.58
N GLU A 127 -19.84 -5.01 -17.93
CA GLU A 127 -21.13 -5.28 -17.29
C GLU A 127 -21.03 -5.79 -15.84
N ASN A 128 -19.85 -6.29 -15.44
CA ASN A 128 -19.59 -6.79 -14.09
C ASN A 128 -18.86 -5.78 -13.20
N ARG A 129 -18.69 -4.54 -13.69
CA ARG A 129 -18.08 -3.44 -12.94
C ARG A 129 -19.15 -2.73 -12.13
N LEU A 130 -18.82 -2.38 -10.88
CA LEU A 130 -19.73 -1.61 -10.03
C LEU A 130 -18.97 -0.71 -9.06
N VAL A 131 -19.61 0.40 -8.72
CA VAL A 131 -19.29 1.26 -7.58
C VAL A 131 -20.61 1.57 -6.89
N LEU A 132 -20.88 0.91 -5.77
CA LEU A 132 -22.15 0.97 -5.06
C LEU A 132 -21.93 1.49 -3.63
N PRO A 133 -22.73 2.47 -3.15
CA PRO A 133 -22.67 2.90 -1.75
C PRO A 133 -22.87 1.71 -0.80
N ILE A 134 -22.18 1.74 0.34
CA ILE A 134 -22.41 0.84 1.47
C ILE A 134 -23.19 1.65 2.51
N GLU A 135 -24.41 1.21 2.82
CA GLU A 135 -25.32 1.77 3.84
C GLU A 135 -25.45 0.82 5.04
#